data_AF-A0AB39V1B0-F1
#
_entry.id   AF-A0AB39V1B0-F1
#
_cell.length_a   1.000
_cell.length_b   1.000
_cell.length_c   1.000
_cell.angle_alpha   90.00
_cell.angle_beta   90.00
_cell.angle_gamma   90.00
#
_symmetry.space_group_name_H-M   'P 1'
#
loop_
_entity.id
_entity.type
_entity.pdbx_description
1 polymer ?
#
loop_
_entity_poly.entity_id
_entity_poly.type
_entity_poly.pdbx_seq_one_letter_code
_entity_poly.pdbx_strand_id
1 'polypeptide(L)'
;MILKPRLIVCDEPVSALDVSIQAQIINLLMALQEEYNLSLIFISHDLSVVRHISHRVMVLYLGHIMELADKDSIYADPKHPYTKALISAVPLPDPELERNKEIIELEGDLPSPINPPTGCVFRTRCPFEEPRCAETRPHLDVVSDVHEVACLRWREL
;
A
#
# COMPACT_ATOMS: atom_id res chain seq x y z
N MET A 1 2.72 24.41 12.93
CA MET A 1 1.90 25.22 11.98
C MET A 1 2.44 26.64 11.74
N ILE A 2 3.76 26.85 11.79
CA ILE A 2 4.37 28.21 11.74
C ILE A 2 4.11 28.91 10.40
N LEU A 3 4.14 28.17 9.29
CA LEU A 3 3.94 28.70 7.93
C LEU A 3 2.52 28.49 7.39
N LYS A 4 1.60 27.92 8.18
CA LYS A 4 0.23 27.56 7.76
C LYS A 4 0.20 26.86 6.37
N PRO A 5 0.91 25.72 6.22
CA PRO A 5 0.93 24.99 4.95
C PRO A 5 -0.47 24.51 4.57
N ARG A 6 -0.68 24.17 3.30
CA ARG A 6 -1.89 23.44 2.84
C ARG A 6 -1.64 21.95 2.66
N LEU A 7 -0.37 21.53 2.64
CA LEU A 7 0.06 20.15 2.45
C LEU A 7 1.19 19.84 3.43
N ILE A 8 1.11 18.67 4.06
CA ILE A 8 2.20 18.08 4.84
C ILE A 8 2.54 16.73 4.21
N VAL A 9 3.85 16.48 4.07
CA VAL A 9 4.38 15.17 3.67
C VAL A 9 5.11 14.59 4.88
N CYS A 10 4.67 13.43 5.34
CA CYS A 10 5.26 12.70 6.45
C CYS A 10 5.92 11.43 5.91
N ASP A 11 7.23 11.33 6.05
CA ASP A 11 8.00 10.16 5.64
C ASP A 11 8.41 9.35 6.88
N GLU A 12 7.80 8.16 7.04
CA GLU A 12 7.98 7.26 8.18
C GLU A 12 7.92 7.93 9.57
N PRO A 13 6.94 8.81 9.84
CA PRO A 13 6.96 9.71 10.99
C PRO A 13 6.82 9.01 12.35
N VAL A 14 6.40 7.73 12.36
CA VAL A 14 6.08 6.96 13.57
C VAL A 14 6.87 5.65 13.68
N SER A 15 7.79 5.38 12.75
CA SER A 15 8.52 4.11 12.64
C SER A 15 9.39 3.75 13.86
N ALA A 16 9.88 4.75 14.59
CA ALA A 16 10.76 4.58 15.75
C ALA A 16 10.05 4.69 17.12
N LEU A 17 8.71 4.68 17.12
CA LEU A 17 7.90 4.93 18.32
C LEU A 17 7.23 3.63 18.79
N ASP A 18 6.98 3.53 20.10
CA ASP A 18 6.15 2.45 20.62
C ASP A 18 4.68 2.61 20.17
N VAL A 19 3.94 1.51 20.13
CA VAL A 19 2.56 1.46 19.62
C VAL A 19 1.64 2.51 20.28
N SER A 20 1.85 2.82 21.57
CA SER A 20 1.01 3.79 22.28
C SER A 20 1.30 5.23 21.85
N ILE A 21 2.56 5.57 21.61
CA ILE A 21 2.98 6.88 21.13
C ILE A 21 2.66 7.03 19.64
N GLN A 22 2.80 5.97 18.85
CA GLN A 22 2.36 5.96 17.44
C GLN A 22 0.89 6.40 17.34
N ALA A 23 0.01 5.78 18.12
CA ALA A 23 -1.41 6.12 18.15
C ALA A 23 -1.66 7.60 18.54
N GLN A 24 -0.93 8.13 19.53
CA GLN A 24 -1.04 9.54 19.93
C GLN A 24 -0.63 10.49 18.80
N ILE A 25 0.47 10.20 18.10
CA ILE A 25 0.96 11.02 16.99
C ILE A 25 -0.03 10.97 15.81
N ILE A 26 -0.57 9.79 15.49
CA ILE A 26 -1.57 9.66 14.41
C ILE A 26 -2.83 10.47 14.74
N ASN A 27 -3.36 10.33 15.96
CA ASN A 27 -4.53 11.10 16.39
C ASN A 27 -4.28 12.61 16.36
N LEU A 28 -3.08 13.05 16.75
CA LEU A 28 -2.68 14.45 16.65
C LEU A 28 -2.65 14.92 15.19
N LEU A 29 -2.06 14.14 14.28
CA LEU A 29 -2.00 14.47 12.85
C LEU A 29 -3.40 14.58 12.24
N MET A 30 -4.31 13.67 12.59
CA MET A 30 -5.71 13.71 12.15
C MET A 30 -6.43 14.95 12.68
N ALA A 31 -6.28 15.26 13.98
CA ALA A 31 -6.86 16.46 14.57
C ALA A 31 -6.34 17.75 13.89
N LEU A 32 -5.04 17.82 13.61
CA LEU A 32 -4.43 18.94 12.89
C LEU A 32 -4.92 19.02 11.44
N GLN A 33 -5.14 17.87 10.79
CA GLN A 33 -5.67 17.82 9.45
C GLN A 33 -7.06 18.46 9.39
N GLU A 34 -7.94 18.10 10.34
CA GLU A 34 -9.29 18.63 10.44
C GLU A 34 -9.30 20.11 10.84
N GLU A 35 -8.57 20.49 11.89
CA GLU A 35 -8.54 21.86 12.42
C GLU A 35 -8.08 22.88 11.37
N TYR A 36 -7.10 22.50 10.54
CA TYR A 36 -6.47 23.40 9.57
C TYR A 36 -6.81 23.09 8.12
N ASN A 37 -7.70 22.12 7.86
CA ASN A 37 -8.09 21.67 6.53
C ASN A 37 -6.88 21.34 5.63
N LEU A 38 -5.98 20.50 6.16
CA LEU A 38 -4.73 20.14 5.50
C LEU A 38 -4.90 18.94 4.57
N SER A 39 -4.14 18.94 3.47
CA SER A 39 -3.82 17.70 2.77
C SER A 39 -2.63 17.02 3.45
N LEU A 40 -2.70 15.70 3.62
CA LEU A 40 -1.63 14.91 4.22
C LEU A 40 -1.22 13.80 3.25
N ILE A 41 0.07 13.71 2.95
CA ILE A 41 0.69 12.53 2.36
C ILE A 41 1.47 11.84 3.47
N PHE A 42 1.07 10.61 3.80
CA PHE A 42 1.69 9.81 4.84
C PHE A 42 2.34 8.57 4.20
N ILE A 43 3.64 8.41 4.38
CA ILE A 43 4.42 7.30 3.83
C ILE A 43 4.79 6.38 4.99
N SER A 44 4.42 5.12 4.90
CA SER A 44 4.84 4.09 5.84
C SER A 44 4.81 2.69 5.25
N HIS A 45 5.62 1.81 5.80
CA HIS A 45 5.57 0.36 5.59
C HIS A 45 4.56 -0.36 6.50
N ASP A 46 4.02 0.30 7.55
CA ASP A 46 3.01 -0.29 8.43
C ASP A 46 1.60 -0.06 7.88
N LEU A 47 1.03 -1.09 7.27
CA LEU A 47 -0.33 -1.05 6.73
C LEU A 47 -1.41 -0.91 7.80
N SER A 48 -1.15 -1.24 9.06
CA SER A 48 -2.13 -1.03 10.15
C SER A 48 -2.30 0.46 10.42
N VAL A 49 -1.18 1.20 10.41
CA VAL A 49 -1.16 2.66 10.56
C VAL A 49 -1.79 3.35 9.35
N VAL A 50 -1.41 2.93 8.14
CA VAL A 50 -1.95 3.48 6.89
C VAL A 50 -3.47 3.35 6.84
N ARG A 51 -4.03 2.21 7.26
CA ARG A 51 -5.48 1.99 7.31
C ARG A 51 -6.21 3.03 8.15
N HIS A 52 -5.59 3.47 9.24
CA HIS A 52 -6.22 4.35 10.21
C HIS A 52 -6.22 5.82 9.76
N ILE A 53 -5.09 6.30 9.22
CA ILE A 53 -4.90 7.72 8.89
C ILE A 53 -5.31 8.08 7.46
N SER A 54 -5.28 7.13 6.53
CA SER A 54 -5.43 7.42 5.10
C SER A 54 -6.87 7.31 4.60
N HIS A 55 -7.25 8.22 3.71
CA HIS A 55 -8.51 8.15 2.93
C HIS A 55 -8.34 7.29 1.67
N ARG A 56 -7.15 7.37 1.06
CA ARG A 56 -6.73 6.61 -0.13
C ARG A 56 -5.34 6.06 0.11
N VAL A 57 -5.04 4.90 -0.44
CA VAL A 57 -3.78 4.18 -0.27
C VAL A 57 -3.17 3.93 -1.64
N MET A 58 -1.89 4.31 -1.78
CA MET A 58 -1.09 4.08 -2.98
C MET A 58 0.02 3.08 -2.64
N VAL A 59 -0.03 1.91 -3.27
CA VAL A 59 0.96 0.85 -3.09
C VAL A 59 2.05 1.01 -4.13
N LEU A 60 3.30 1.11 -3.66
CA LEU A 60 4.48 1.25 -4.51
C LEU A 60 5.33 -0.01 -4.47
N TYR A 61 5.91 -0.38 -5.61
CA TYR A 61 6.96 -1.39 -5.71
C TYR A 61 8.06 -0.92 -6.67
N LEU A 62 9.30 -0.86 -6.19
CA LEU A 62 10.46 -0.35 -6.94
C LEU A 62 10.20 1.01 -7.63
N GLY A 63 9.51 1.92 -6.94
CA GLY A 63 9.19 3.26 -7.47
C GLY A 63 8.04 3.31 -8.46
N HIS A 64 7.31 2.21 -8.66
CA HIS A 64 6.14 2.15 -9.54
C HIS A 64 4.85 1.96 -8.74
N ILE A 65 3.77 2.63 -9.16
CA ILE A 65 2.45 2.45 -8.57
C ILE A 65 1.90 1.10 -9.03
N MET A 66 1.69 0.21 -8.07
CA MET A 66 1.10 -1.11 -8.29
C MET A 66 -0.42 -1.06 -8.17
N GLU A 67 -0.91 -0.26 -7.24
CA GLU A 67 -2.33 -0.17 -6.93
C GLU A 67 -2.65 1.14 -6.20
N LEU A 68 -3.82 1.71 -6.48
CA LEU A 68 -4.32 2.92 -5.85
C LEU A 68 -5.81 2.73 -5.59
N ALA A 69 -6.23 2.73 -4.33
CA ALA A 69 -7.66 2.68 -4.02
C ALA A 69 -8.02 3.49 -2.77
N ASP A 70 -9.32 3.64 -2.50
CA ASP A 70 -9.77 4.04 -1.18
C ASP A 70 -9.38 2.99 -0.11
N LYS A 71 -9.38 3.41 1.16
CA LYS A 71 -8.94 2.57 2.27
C LYS A 71 -9.81 1.33 2.51
N ASP A 72 -11.06 1.29 2.05
CA ASP A 72 -11.94 0.16 2.30
C ASP A 72 -11.74 -0.87 1.17
N SER A 73 -11.72 -0.42 -0.08
CA SER A 73 -11.50 -1.24 -1.27
C SER A 73 -10.13 -1.94 -1.25
N ILE A 74 -9.05 -1.24 -0.88
CA ILE A 74 -7.70 -1.81 -0.90
C ILE A 74 -7.51 -2.94 0.14
N TYR A 75 -8.21 -2.91 1.28
CA TYR A 75 -8.11 -3.97 2.30
C TYR A 75 -9.15 -5.07 2.10
N ALA A 76 -10.29 -4.77 1.48
CA ALA A 76 -11.35 -5.74 1.24
C ALA A 76 -11.07 -6.61 0.01
N ASP A 77 -10.61 -6.00 -1.08
CA ASP A 77 -10.46 -6.68 -2.38
C ASP A 77 -9.26 -6.13 -3.17
N PRO A 78 -8.02 -6.25 -2.64
CA PRO A 78 -6.83 -5.86 -3.36
C PRO A 78 -6.68 -6.67 -4.65
N LYS A 79 -6.40 -6.00 -5.76
CA LYS A 79 -6.32 -6.60 -7.11
C LYS A 79 -4.91 -7.02 -7.49
N HIS A 80 -3.89 -6.25 -7.13
CA HIS A 80 -2.52 -6.58 -7.49
C HIS A 80 -2.00 -7.74 -6.62
N PRO A 81 -1.35 -8.78 -7.18
CA PRO A 81 -0.80 -9.89 -6.40
C PRO A 81 0.15 -9.45 -5.27
N TYR A 82 0.96 -8.42 -5.52
CA TYR A 82 1.80 -7.79 -4.49
C TYR A 82 0.96 -7.20 -3.33
N THR A 83 -0.08 -6.43 -3.63
CA THR A 83 -0.96 -5.85 -2.59
C THR A 83 -1.70 -6.94 -1.84
N LYS A 84 -2.21 -7.98 -2.53
CA LYS A 84 -2.82 -9.16 -1.89
C LYS A 84 -1.87 -9.76 -0.86
N ALA A 85 -0.59 -9.93 -1.22
CA ALA A 85 0.40 -10.46 -0.30
C ALA A 85 0.69 -9.52 0.89
N LEU A 86 0.83 -8.21 0.66
CA LEU A 86 1.03 -7.25 1.75
C LEU A 86 -0.15 -7.24 2.73
N ILE A 87 -1.39 -7.21 2.23
CA ILE A 87 -2.61 -7.18 3.05
C ILE A 87 -2.77 -8.50 3.81
N SER A 88 -2.41 -9.64 3.20
CA SER A 88 -2.38 -10.94 3.88
C SER A 88 -1.38 -11.01 5.04
N ALA A 89 -0.44 -10.08 5.16
CA ALA A 89 0.47 -10.02 6.30
C ALA A 89 -0.03 -9.11 7.44
N VAL A 90 -1.07 -8.31 7.22
CA VAL A 90 -1.57 -7.33 8.20
C VAL A 90 -2.29 -8.02 9.35
N PRO A 91 -1.92 -7.78 10.62
CA PRO A 91 -2.60 -8.38 11.77
C PRO A 91 -4.07 -8.01 11.84
N LEU A 92 -4.92 -9.00 12.11
CA LEU A 92 -6.34 -8.81 12.36
C LEU A 92 -6.61 -8.62 13.87
N PRO A 93 -7.54 -7.74 14.26
CA PRO A 93 -7.91 -7.54 15.67
C PRO A 93 -8.55 -8.77 16.32
N ASP A 94 -9.24 -9.59 15.53
CA ASP A 94 -9.92 -10.80 16.00
C ASP A 94 -8.92 -11.97 16.12
N PRO A 95 -8.71 -12.53 17.32
CA PRO A 95 -7.73 -13.61 17.53
C PRO A 95 -8.08 -14.92 16.83
N GLU A 96 -9.35 -15.23 16.59
CA GLU A 96 -9.76 -16.42 15.86
C GLU A 96 -9.51 -16.25 14.37
N LEU A 97 -9.85 -15.08 13.81
CA LEU A 97 -9.54 -14.78 12.41
C LEU A 97 -8.03 -14.73 12.17
N GLU A 98 -7.26 -14.11 13.07
CA GLU A 98 -5.80 -14.02 12.92
C GLU A 98 -5.14 -15.39 12.93
N ARG A 99 -5.58 -16.31 13.80
CA ARG A 99 -5.03 -17.68 13.85
C ARG A 99 -5.32 -18.50 12.60
N ASN A 100 -6.44 -18.22 11.92
CA ASN A 100 -6.85 -18.95 10.73
C ASN A 100 -6.49 -18.21 9.43
N LYS A 101 -5.77 -17.09 9.51
CA LYS A 101 -5.43 -16.27 8.37
C LYS A 101 -4.35 -16.94 7.53
N GLU A 102 -4.58 -16.99 6.22
CA GLU A 102 -3.56 -17.44 5.27
C GLU A 102 -2.65 -16.26 4.89
N ILE A 103 -1.35 -16.41 5.11
CA ILE A 103 -0.34 -15.43 4.72
C ILE A 103 0.24 -15.88 3.37
N ILE A 104 0.19 -14.99 2.38
CA ILE A 104 0.80 -15.24 1.07
C ILE A 104 2.29 -14.91 1.16
N GLU A 105 3.12 -15.95 1.23
CA GLU A 105 4.57 -15.79 1.22
C GLU A 105 5.06 -15.48 -0.20
N LEU A 106 5.83 -14.40 -0.33
CA LEU A 106 6.44 -14.00 -1.61
C LEU A 106 7.86 -14.55 -1.70
N GLU A 107 8.06 -15.50 -2.60
CA GLU A 107 9.37 -16.08 -2.90
C GLU A 107 10.29 -15.12 -3.66
N GLY A 108 11.60 -15.42 -3.60
CA GLY A 108 12.64 -14.67 -4.30
C GLY A 108 13.06 -13.36 -3.62
N ASP A 109 14.26 -12.90 -3.98
CA ASP A 109 14.85 -11.68 -3.44
C ASP A 109 14.24 -10.41 -4.07
N LEU A 110 14.30 -9.31 -3.31
CA LEU A 110 13.98 -7.99 -3.83
C LEU A 110 14.96 -7.61 -4.95
N PRO A 111 14.47 -7.27 -6.17
CA PRO A 111 15.33 -6.84 -7.25
C PRO A 111 16.02 -5.50 -6.92
N SER A 112 17.16 -5.24 -7.57
CA SER A 112 17.81 -3.94 -7.46
C SER A 112 16.96 -2.84 -8.12
N PRO A 113 16.68 -1.73 -7.43
CA PRO A 113 16.03 -0.57 -8.03
C PRO A 113 16.83 0.08 -9.17
N ILE A 114 18.14 -0.15 -9.23
CA ILE A 114 19.03 0.41 -10.26
C ILE A 114 18.79 -0.29 -11.61
N ASN A 115 18.55 -1.60 -11.57
CA ASN A 115 18.29 -2.43 -12.74
C ASN A 115 17.00 -3.22 -12.51
N PRO A 116 15.82 -2.56 -12.56
CA PRO A 116 14.56 -3.22 -12.32
C PRO A 116 14.27 -4.23 -13.45
N PRO A 117 13.47 -5.29 -13.18
CA PRO A 117 13.01 -6.19 -14.22
C PRO A 117 12.32 -5.42 -15.36
N THR A 118 12.47 -5.92 -16.59
CA THR A 118 11.71 -5.38 -17.74
C THR A 118 10.21 -5.61 -17.56
N GLY A 119 9.35 -4.97 -18.36
CA GLY A 119 7.90 -5.15 -18.24
C GLY A 119 7.37 -4.83 -16.83
N CYS A 120 6.61 -5.76 -16.25
CA CYS A 120 6.14 -5.70 -14.88
C CYS A 120 7.29 -5.88 -13.88
N VAL A 121 7.54 -4.85 -13.07
CA VAL A 121 8.63 -4.83 -12.09
C VAL A 121 8.49 -5.86 -10.97
N PHE A 122 7.27 -6.35 -10.72
CA PHE A 122 6.99 -7.36 -9.71
C PHE A 122 7.07 -8.80 -10.25
N ARG A 123 7.24 -9.01 -11.56
CA ARG A 123 7.12 -10.34 -12.21
C ARG A 123 8.01 -11.42 -11.56
N THR A 124 9.20 -11.04 -11.07
CA THR A 124 10.19 -11.99 -10.52
C THR A 124 9.79 -12.58 -9.18
N ARG A 125 8.77 -12.01 -8.52
CA ARG A 125 8.20 -12.47 -7.25
C ARG A 125 6.70 -12.71 -7.34
N CYS A 126 6.13 -12.61 -8.54
CA CYS A 126 4.70 -12.79 -8.76
C CYS A 126 4.40 -14.28 -8.93
N PRO A 127 3.54 -14.91 -8.10
CA PRO A 127 3.17 -16.31 -8.27
C PRO A 127 2.31 -16.55 -9.52
N PHE A 128 1.79 -15.49 -10.14
CA PHE A 128 0.92 -15.51 -11.32
C PHE A 128 1.60 -14.94 -12.57
N GLU A 129 2.93 -14.94 -12.60
CA GLU A 129 3.72 -14.46 -13.74
C GLU A 129 3.33 -15.19 -15.04
N GLU A 130 3.44 -14.47 -16.16
CA GLU A 130 3.28 -15.01 -17.51
C GLU A 130 4.24 -14.29 -18.47
N PRO A 131 4.54 -14.86 -19.66
CA PRO A 131 5.50 -14.28 -20.59
C PRO A 131 5.27 -12.79 -20.93
N ARG A 132 4.00 -12.36 -21.02
CA ARG A 132 3.63 -10.96 -21.30
C ARG A 132 4.06 -9.99 -20.20
N CYS A 133 4.12 -10.45 -18.95
CA CYS A 133 4.64 -9.66 -17.83
C CYS A 133 6.11 -9.30 -18.02
N ALA A 134 6.87 -10.07 -18.81
CA ALA A 134 8.26 -9.77 -19.09
C ALA A 134 8.44 -8.65 -20.15
N GLU A 135 7.48 -8.55 -21.06
CA GLU A 135 7.52 -7.66 -22.23
C GLU A 135 6.82 -6.32 -21.97
N THR A 136 5.71 -6.34 -21.24
CA THR A 136 4.84 -5.18 -21.08
C THR A 136 4.82 -4.69 -19.64
N ARG A 137 5.06 -3.39 -19.43
CA ARG A 137 4.84 -2.74 -18.15
C ARG A 137 3.37 -2.34 -18.04
N PRO A 138 2.61 -2.88 -17.06
CA PRO A 138 1.21 -2.50 -16.91
C PRO A 138 1.09 -1.02 -16.52
N HIS A 139 0.16 -0.32 -17.16
CA HIS A 139 -0.34 0.97 -16.69
C HIS A 139 -1.46 0.73 -15.68
N LEU A 140 -1.82 1.77 -14.91
CA LEU A 140 -3.01 1.74 -14.08
C LEU A 140 -4.25 1.54 -14.96
N ASP A 141 -4.95 0.43 -14.74
CA ASP A 141 -6.23 0.11 -15.33
C ASP A 141 -7.32 0.34 -14.26
N VAL A 142 -8.47 0.84 -14.70
CA VAL A 142 -9.56 1.26 -13.81
C VAL A 142 -10.38 0.02 -13.42
N VAL A 143 -10.42 -0.27 -12.13
CA VAL A 143 -11.27 -1.30 -11.52
C VAL A 143 -12.63 -0.70 -11.18
N SER A 144 -12.64 0.50 -10.61
CA SER A 144 -13.82 1.31 -10.29
C SER A 144 -13.43 2.80 -10.19
N ASP A 145 -14.39 3.69 -9.92
CA ASP A 145 -14.15 5.14 -9.78
C ASP A 145 -13.12 5.51 -8.70
N VAL A 146 -12.86 4.60 -7.76
CA VAL A 146 -11.98 4.80 -6.60
C VAL A 146 -10.87 3.76 -6.53
N HIS A 147 -10.66 2.95 -7.58
CA HIS A 147 -9.71 1.84 -7.56
C HIS A 147 -9.06 1.63 -8.92
N GLU A 148 -7.73 1.72 -8.94
CA GLU A 148 -6.89 1.51 -10.12
C GLU A 148 -5.77 0.51 -9.80
N VAL A 149 -5.39 -0.31 -10.77
CA VAL A 149 -4.38 -1.36 -10.59
C VAL A 149 -3.46 -1.49 -11.80
N ALA A 150 -2.16 -1.64 -11.57
CA ALA A 150 -1.15 -1.88 -12.60
C ALA A 150 -0.80 -3.37 -12.68
N CYS A 151 -1.70 -4.19 -13.22
CA CYS A 151 -1.47 -5.62 -13.45
C CYS A 151 -2.08 -6.05 -14.80
N LEU A 152 -1.42 -6.90 -15.58
CA LEU A 152 -1.97 -7.36 -16.87
C LEU A 152 -3.14 -8.35 -16.69
N ARG A 153 -3.22 -9.00 -15.52
CA ARG A 153 -4.10 -10.14 -15.24
C ARG A 153 -5.13 -9.87 -14.14
N TRP A 154 -5.30 -8.63 -13.68
CA TRP A 154 -6.17 -8.34 -12.53
C TRP A 154 -7.63 -8.80 -12.73
N ARG A 155 -8.12 -8.90 -13.96
CA ARG A 155 -9.48 -9.37 -14.28
C ARG A 155 -9.63 -10.89 -14.14
N GLU A 156 -8.53 -11.64 -14.14
CA GLU A 156 -8.49 -13.10 -14.08
C GLU A 156 -8.14 -13.64 -12.69
N LEU A 157 -7.66 -12.77 -11.80
CA LEU A 157 -7.02 -13.13 -10.51
C LEU A 157 -7.85 -12.78 -9.29
#